data_AF-A0A0P7VFD4-F1
#
_entry.id   AF-A0A0P7VFD4-F1
#
_cell.length_a   1.000
_cell.length_b   1.000
_cell.length_c   1.000
_cell.angle_alpha   90.00
_cell.angle_beta   90.00
_cell.angle_gamma   90.00
#
_symmetry.space_group_name_H-M   'P 1'
#
loop_
_entity.id
_entity.type
_entity.pdbx_description
1 polymer ?
#
loop_
_entity_poly.entity_id
_entity_poly.type
_entity_poly.pdbx_seq_one_letter_code
_entity_poly.pdbx_strand_id
1 'polypeptide(L)'
;GGGIRTCDLWLSSQQLGSFYDVRAVRAPYPAPSWAFVLSALGLFVYQSLDAIDGKQARRTNSSSPLGELFDHGCDAVSTVFVAVGTCISCGMGAYPNWMFFCGFVGMFMFFCAHWQTYVSGTLRFGLVDVTEVQIAIMIMYLMSAFGGVSLWESKLPILEMKLQSIPILGIIGGALYSCFNYFQVILSGGVGKNGSTVADTSVLSPGLHIGLILTMAFIIFKKSSSQLFELHPCLYIITFGLVIAKISNKLVVAHMTKSELHLQDTAFIGPGLLFLNQYFNSFIDEYIVLWIALLLSLVDLTRYCTGVCLQIAAHLRIHVFSISPQVTAPKKLCDQ
;
A
#
# COMPACT_ATOMS: atom_id res chain seq x y z
N GLY A 1 24.38 -17.54 44.17
CA GLY A 1 22.94 -17.31 44.00
C GLY A 1 22.73 -16.33 42.88
N GLY A 2 21.95 -16.75 41.86
CA GLY A 2 21.23 -15.88 40.94
C GLY A 2 22.04 -14.99 40.00
N GLY A 3 22.65 -15.58 38.96
CA GLY A 3 23.11 -14.83 37.79
C GLY A 3 21.93 -14.15 37.09
N ILE A 4 22.02 -12.83 36.93
CA ILE A 4 21.12 -12.00 36.12
C ILE A 4 21.28 -12.51 34.67
N ARG A 5 20.26 -13.22 34.19
CA ARG A 5 20.29 -13.95 32.93
C ARG A 5 20.18 -12.96 31.78
N THR A 6 21.12 -13.09 30.85
CA THR A 6 21.11 -12.62 29.46
C THR A 6 19.89 -13.06 28.62
N CYS A 7 18.85 -13.67 29.23
CA CYS A 7 17.58 -14.03 28.62
C CYS A 7 16.63 -12.84 28.43
N ASP A 8 16.71 -11.81 29.28
CA ASP A 8 15.75 -10.70 29.24
C ASP A 8 15.98 -9.74 28.06
N LEU A 9 17.22 -9.67 27.55
CA LEU A 9 17.56 -8.92 26.34
C LEU A 9 17.20 -9.67 25.04
N TRP A 10 17.07 -11.01 25.09
CA TRP A 10 16.60 -11.81 23.95
C TRP A 10 15.08 -11.74 23.77
N LEU A 11 14.33 -11.54 24.86
CA LEU A 11 12.88 -11.33 24.84
C LEU A 11 12.50 -9.97 24.21
N SER A 12 13.30 -8.92 24.39
CA SER A 12 13.02 -7.62 23.75
C SER A 12 13.26 -7.66 22.24
N SER A 13 14.20 -8.48 21.74
CA SER A 13 14.37 -8.69 20.28
C SER A 13 13.24 -9.51 19.65
N GLN A 14 12.59 -10.40 20.39
CA GLN A 14 11.38 -11.10 19.92
C GLN A 14 10.15 -10.18 19.88
N GLN A 15 10.07 -9.18 20.76
CA GLN A 15 8.95 -8.23 20.79
C GLN A 15 8.93 -7.26 19.60
N LEU A 16 10.09 -6.86 19.07
CA LEU A 16 10.14 -6.08 17.81
C LEU A 16 9.83 -6.96 16.58
N GLY A 17 10.21 -8.25 16.60
CA GLY A 17 9.83 -9.22 15.58
C GLY A 17 8.34 -9.60 15.59
N SER A 18 7.62 -9.33 16.68
CA SER A 18 6.21 -9.64 16.87
C SER A 18 5.25 -8.68 16.16
N PHE A 19 5.71 -7.53 15.66
CA PHE A 19 4.85 -6.57 14.95
C PHE A 19 4.46 -7.07 13.56
N TYR A 20 5.31 -7.91 12.96
CA TYR A 20 5.10 -8.61 11.68
C TYR A 20 5.39 -10.11 11.81
N ASP A 21 5.09 -10.73 12.96
CA ASP A 21 5.18 -12.19 13.02
C ASP A 21 4.31 -12.72 11.88
N VAL A 22 4.95 -13.47 10.97
CA VAL A 22 4.32 -14.05 9.79
C VAL A 22 3.17 -14.99 10.18
N ARG A 23 3.10 -15.37 11.47
CA ARG A 23 2.04 -16.16 12.11
C ARG A 23 1.05 -15.34 12.94
N ALA A 24 1.20 -14.01 13.08
CA ALA A 24 0.46 -13.14 14.01
C ALA A 24 -1.07 -13.28 13.92
N VAL A 25 -1.60 -13.64 12.75
CA VAL A 25 -3.04 -13.75 12.54
C VAL A 25 -3.64 -15.06 13.09
N ARG A 26 -2.79 -16.00 13.50
CA ARG A 26 -3.13 -17.24 14.22
C ARG A 26 -2.19 -17.52 15.41
N ALA A 27 -1.37 -16.55 15.79
CA ALA A 27 -0.40 -16.75 16.87
C ALA A 27 -1.16 -17.05 18.18
N PRO A 28 -0.66 -17.97 19.01
CA PRO A 28 -1.26 -18.28 20.31
C PRO A 28 -1.30 -17.05 21.24
N TYR A 29 -0.61 -15.97 20.88
CA TYR A 29 -0.58 -14.71 21.59
C TYR A 29 -1.13 -13.58 20.69
N PRO A 30 -2.17 -12.85 21.13
CA PRO A 30 -2.68 -11.70 20.41
C PRO A 30 -1.60 -10.63 20.28
N ALA A 31 -1.64 -9.85 19.20
CA ALA A 31 -0.77 -8.69 19.04
C ALA A 31 -0.91 -7.76 20.26
N PRO A 32 0.22 -7.27 20.83
CA PRO A 32 0.18 -6.53 22.08
C PRO A 32 -0.48 -5.16 21.88
N SER A 33 -1.25 -4.69 22.86
CA SER A 33 -2.01 -3.42 22.78
C SER A 33 -1.17 -2.21 22.38
N TRP A 34 0.09 -2.13 22.85
CA TRP A 34 0.99 -1.03 22.50
C TRP A 34 1.29 -0.98 21.00
N ALA A 35 1.27 -2.12 20.30
CA ALA A 35 1.49 -2.16 18.86
C ALA A 35 0.38 -1.41 18.13
N PHE A 36 -0.89 -1.59 18.54
CA PHE A 36 -2.01 -0.87 17.97
C PHE A 36 -1.98 0.64 18.30
N VAL A 37 -1.55 1.02 19.50
CA VAL A 37 -1.33 2.44 19.83
C VAL A 37 -0.25 3.05 18.94
N LEU A 38 0.87 2.36 18.75
CA LEU A 38 1.94 2.82 17.84
C LEU A 38 1.49 2.86 16.38
N SER A 39 0.66 1.91 15.92
CA SER A 39 0.08 1.95 14.57
C SER A 39 -0.83 3.16 14.38
N ALA A 40 -1.69 3.48 15.37
CA ALA A 40 -2.55 4.66 15.32
C ALA A 40 -1.74 5.96 15.31
N LEU A 41 -0.77 6.08 16.20
CA LEU A 41 0.12 7.24 16.26
C LEU A 41 0.97 7.37 15.01
N GLY A 42 1.53 6.26 14.51
CA GLY A 42 2.34 6.21 13.30
C GLY A 42 1.55 6.64 12.07
N LEU A 43 0.31 6.15 11.91
CA LEU A 43 -0.57 6.56 10.83
C LEU A 43 -0.95 8.05 10.93
N PHE A 44 -1.24 8.55 12.13
CA PHE A 44 -1.49 9.97 12.37
C PHE A 44 -0.29 10.85 11.96
N VAL A 45 0.90 10.46 12.39
CA VAL A 45 2.15 11.18 12.06
C VAL A 45 2.41 11.12 10.57
N TYR A 46 2.29 9.95 9.94
CA TYR A 46 2.49 9.79 8.50
C TYR A 46 1.55 10.69 7.71
N GLN A 47 0.23 10.57 7.93
CA GLN A 47 -0.78 11.37 7.25
C GLN A 47 -0.57 12.87 7.46
N SER A 48 -0.15 13.28 8.66
CA SER A 48 0.12 14.69 8.96
C SER A 48 1.33 15.21 8.19
N LEU A 49 2.42 14.43 8.14
CA LEU A 49 3.63 14.82 7.42
C LEU A 49 3.41 14.86 5.91
N ASP A 50 2.70 13.86 5.38
CA ASP A 50 2.25 13.78 3.99
C ASP A 50 1.44 15.02 3.60
N ALA A 51 0.40 15.38 4.36
CA ALA A 51 -0.41 16.58 4.07
C ALA A 51 0.36 17.93 4.18
N ILE A 52 1.54 17.94 4.80
CA ILE A 52 2.38 19.13 5.01
C ILE A 52 3.42 19.28 3.89
N ASP A 53 3.89 18.20 3.26
CA ASP A 53 5.05 18.25 2.36
C ASP A 53 4.80 19.14 1.12
N GLY A 54 3.65 19.01 0.46
CA GLY A 54 3.27 19.81 -0.70
C GLY A 54 2.99 21.26 -0.33
N LYS A 55 2.49 21.51 0.89
CA LYS A 55 2.33 22.88 1.43
C LYS A 55 3.68 23.52 1.65
N GLN A 56 4.64 22.78 2.21
CA GLN A 56 6.01 23.27 2.40
C GLN A 56 6.67 23.50 1.04
N ALA A 57 6.59 22.56 0.11
CA ALA A 57 7.15 22.69 -1.24
C ALA A 57 6.64 23.93 -1.98
N ARG A 58 5.34 24.24 -1.87
CA ARG A 58 4.78 25.49 -2.42
C ARG A 58 5.30 26.73 -1.70
N ARG A 59 5.39 26.69 -0.36
CA ARG A 59 5.90 27.82 0.45
C ARG A 59 7.37 28.12 0.15
N THR A 60 8.18 27.10 -0.12
CA THR A 60 9.62 27.22 -0.42
C THR A 60 9.91 27.34 -1.92
N ASN A 61 8.89 27.36 -2.78
CA ASN A 61 9.03 27.32 -4.24
C ASN A 61 9.93 26.16 -4.73
N SER A 62 9.76 24.98 -4.14
CA SER A 62 10.51 23.76 -4.44
C SER A 62 9.63 22.60 -4.91
N SER A 63 8.40 22.88 -5.36
CA SER A 63 7.53 21.89 -6.00
C SER A 63 8.19 21.29 -7.24
N SER A 64 8.18 19.97 -7.36
CA SER A 64 8.78 19.26 -8.49
C SER A 64 8.09 17.92 -8.75
N PRO A 65 8.20 17.37 -9.97
CA PRO A 65 7.80 15.99 -10.29
C PRO A 65 8.43 14.96 -9.35
N LEU A 66 9.69 15.15 -8.93
CA LEU A 66 10.34 14.25 -7.99
C LEU A 66 9.60 14.18 -6.64
N GLY A 67 9.12 15.33 -6.15
CA GLY A 67 8.37 15.40 -4.89
C GLY A 67 7.05 14.63 -4.98
N GLU A 68 6.29 14.84 -6.06
CA GLU A 68 5.03 14.13 -6.32
C GLU A 68 5.24 12.61 -6.45
N LEU A 69 6.32 12.18 -7.13
CA LEU A 69 6.68 10.75 -7.18
C LEU A 69 7.03 10.18 -5.80
N PHE A 70 7.68 10.97 -4.94
CA PHE A 70 8.11 10.51 -3.61
C PHE A 70 6.94 10.37 -2.65
N ASP A 71 6.03 11.34 -2.64
CA ASP A 71 4.73 11.32 -1.94
C ASP A 71 3.98 10.03 -2.31
N HIS A 72 3.60 9.88 -3.58
CA HIS A 72 2.79 8.75 -4.02
C HIS A 72 3.54 7.41 -3.91
N GLY A 73 4.86 7.43 -4.05
CA GLY A 73 5.72 6.27 -3.87
C GLY A 73 5.72 5.75 -2.43
N CYS A 74 5.72 6.66 -1.44
CA CYS A 74 5.58 6.31 -0.04
C CYS A 74 4.16 5.80 0.24
N ASP A 75 3.13 6.45 -0.30
CA ASP A 75 1.74 6.04 -0.11
C ASP A 75 1.44 4.63 -0.63
N ALA A 76 2.02 4.28 -1.78
CA ALA A 76 1.88 2.94 -2.35
C ALA A 76 2.40 1.85 -1.40
N VAL A 77 3.53 2.09 -0.74
CA VAL A 77 4.14 1.15 0.22
C VAL A 77 3.40 1.18 1.57
N SER A 78 3.08 2.38 2.07
CA SER A 78 2.36 2.56 3.33
C SER A 78 1.00 1.88 3.30
N THR A 79 0.29 1.93 2.17
CA THR A 79 -1.00 1.24 1.97
C THR A 79 -0.90 -0.27 2.22
N VAL A 80 0.23 -0.91 1.87
CA VAL A 80 0.46 -2.35 2.11
C VAL A 80 0.47 -2.65 3.61
N PHE A 81 1.25 -1.87 4.36
CA PHE A 81 1.39 -2.09 5.81
C PHE A 81 0.14 -1.71 6.58
N VAL A 82 -0.56 -0.65 6.16
CA VAL A 82 -1.86 -0.26 6.72
C VAL A 82 -2.90 -1.36 6.49
N ALA A 83 -2.95 -1.97 5.31
CA ALA A 83 -3.86 -3.08 5.02
C ALA A 83 -3.58 -4.30 5.91
N VAL A 84 -2.30 -4.69 6.06
CA VAL A 84 -1.89 -5.79 6.95
C VAL A 84 -2.26 -5.47 8.41
N GLY A 85 -1.91 -4.28 8.89
CA GLY A 85 -2.20 -3.85 10.26
C GLY A 85 -3.70 -3.84 10.54
N THR A 86 -4.52 -3.39 9.58
CA THR A 86 -5.99 -3.37 9.69
C THR A 86 -6.58 -4.78 9.75
N CYS A 87 -6.04 -5.72 8.96
CA CYS A 87 -6.45 -7.12 9.03
C CYS A 87 -6.11 -7.75 10.39
N ILE A 88 -4.92 -7.44 10.95
CA ILE A 88 -4.48 -7.93 12.27
C ILE A 88 -5.37 -7.33 13.37
N SER A 89 -5.61 -6.01 13.36
CA SER A 89 -6.39 -5.33 14.39
C SER A 89 -7.80 -5.90 14.50
N CYS A 90 -8.40 -6.26 13.36
CA CYS A 90 -9.75 -6.80 13.28
C CYS A 90 -9.83 -8.34 13.37
N GLY A 91 -8.73 -9.05 13.65
CA GLY A 91 -8.72 -10.51 13.77
C GLY A 91 -9.14 -11.25 12.49
N MET A 92 -8.81 -10.71 11.31
CA MET A 92 -9.35 -11.21 10.04
C MET A 92 -8.85 -12.58 9.59
N GLY A 93 -7.72 -13.10 10.10
CA GLY A 93 -7.19 -14.39 9.64
C GLY A 93 -7.95 -15.62 10.12
N ALA A 94 -8.94 -15.46 11.00
CA ALA A 94 -9.96 -16.48 11.19
C ALA A 94 -10.83 -16.67 9.93
N TYR A 95 -10.86 -15.68 9.03
CA TYR A 95 -11.67 -15.65 7.81
C TYR A 95 -10.80 -15.33 6.57
N PRO A 96 -10.05 -16.31 6.02
CA PRO A 96 -9.10 -16.07 4.93
C PRO A 96 -9.67 -15.36 3.71
N ASN A 97 -10.92 -15.65 3.31
CA ASN A 97 -11.55 -14.97 2.18
C ASN A 97 -11.73 -13.46 2.43
N TRP A 98 -12.19 -13.10 3.63
CA TRP A 98 -12.36 -11.69 4.01
C TRP A 98 -11.01 -11.01 4.18
N MET A 99 -10.03 -11.71 4.77
CA MET A 99 -8.66 -11.20 4.88
C MET A 99 -8.02 -10.94 3.51
N PHE A 100 -8.22 -11.83 2.53
CA PHE A 100 -7.75 -11.62 1.17
C PHE A 100 -8.40 -10.37 0.56
N PHE A 101 -9.72 -10.27 0.62
CA PHE A 101 -10.44 -9.12 0.09
C PHE A 101 -9.98 -7.80 0.75
N CYS A 102 -10.02 -7.72 2.08
CA CYS A 102 -9.64 -6.52 2.83
C CYS A 102 -8.14 -6.18 2.70
N GLY A 103 -7.29 -7.20 2.57
CA GLY A 103 -5.85 -7.01 2.36
C GLY A 103 -5.52 -6.37 1.02
N PHE A 104 -6.23 -6.71 -0.05
CA PHE A 104 -5.91 -6.23 -1.40
C PHE A 104 -6.76 -5.04 -1.89
N VAL A 105 -7.97 -4.85 -1.37
CA VAL A 105 -8.90 -3.83 -1.89
C VAL A 105 -8.35 -2.40 -1.76
N GLY A 106 -7.67 -2.07 -0.65
CA GLY A 106 -7.05 -0.75 -0.48
C GLY A 106 -5.96 -0.46 -1.52
N MET A 107 -5.14 -1.46 -1.82
CA MET A 107 -4.08 -1.36 -2.84
C MET A 107 -4.67 -1.23 -4.24
N PHE A 108 -5.77 -1.96 -4.51
CA PHE A 108 -6.52 -1.83 -5.76
C PHE A 108 -7.14 -0.43 -5.91
N MET A 109 -7.72 0.13 -4.83
CA MET A 109 -8.27 1.48 -4.86
C MET A 109 -7.18 2.54 -5.10
N PHE A 110 -6.04 2.40 -4.43
CA PHE A 110 -4.89 3.27 -4.67
C PHE A 110 -4.42 3.22 -6.13
N PHE A 111 -4.35 2.01 -6.72
CA PHE A 111 -4.03 1.84 -8.14
C PHE A 111 -5.07 2.50 -9.04
N CYS A 112 -6.37 2.35 -8.75
CA CYS A 112 -7.45 2.98 -9.52
C CYS A 112 -7.41 4.52 -9.50
N ALA A 113 -7.05 5.14 -8.36
CA ALA A 113 -6.87 6.59 -8.28
C ALA A 113 -5.77 7.09 -9.25
N HIS A 114 -4.67 6.35 -9.34
CA HIS A 114 -3.57 6.66 -10.26
C HIS A 114 -3.89 6.30 -11.71
N TRP A 115 -4.66 5.24 -11.94
CA TRP A 115 -5.18 4.89 -13.26
C TRP A 115 -6.12 5.98 -13.77
N GLN A 116 -7.05 6.45 -12.94
CA GLN A 116 -7.86 7.62 -13.27
C GLN A 116 -6.97 8.79 -13.68
N THR A 117 -5.94 9.10 -12.90
CA THR A 117 -5.03 10.23 -13.16
C THR A 117 -4.28 10.06 -14.47
N TYR A 118 -3.81 8.85 -14.80
CA TYR A 118 -3.19 8.51 -16.09
C TYR A 118 -4.16 8.66 -17.28
N VAL A 119 -5.47 8.52 -17.06
CA VAL A 119 -6.48 8.72 -18.11
C VAL A 119 -6.86 10.20 -18.24
N SER A 120 -7.20 10.85 -17.12
CA SER A 120 -7.77 12.20 -17.08
C SER A 120 -6.73 13.33 -17.03
N GLY A 121 -5.47 12.99 -16.80
CA GLY A 121 -4.38 13.94 -16.55
C GLY A 121 -4.42 14.61 -15.18
N THR A 122 -5.46 14.38 -14.36
CA THR A 122 -5.66 15.06 -13.07
C THR A 122 -6.14 14.10 -11.99
N LEU A 123 -5.50 14.15 -10.83
CA LEU A 123 -5.99 13.48 -9.63
C LEU A 123 -7.22 14.23 -9.11
N ARG A 124 -8.32 13.50 -8.89
CA ARG A 124 -9.59 14.06 -8.42
C ARG A 124 -9.90 13.47 -7.05
N PHE A 125 -10.15 14.35 -6.09
CA PHE A 125 -10.49 13.97 -4.73
C PHE A 125 -12.01 13.90 -4.53
N GLY A 126 -12.46 12.89 -3.80
CA GLY A 126 -13.86 12.72 -3.40
C GLY A 126 -14.23 13.54 -2.16
N LEU A 127 -15.51 13.52 -1.80
CA LEU A 127 -15.98 14.04 -0.50
C LEU A 127 -15.55 13.14 0.67
N VAL A 128 -15.40 11.84 0.39
CA VAL A 128 -14.84 10.83 1.29
C VAL A 128 -13.69 10.19 0.52
N ASP A 129 -12.49 10.32 1.03
CA ASP A 129 -11.27 9.88 0.38
C ASP A 129 -10.30 9.26 1.40
N VAL A 130 -9.02 9.13 1.04
CA VAL A 130 -7.99 8.48 1.86
C VAL A 130 -7.93 9.03 3.29
N THR A 131 -8.17 10.33 3.51
CA THR A 131 -8.09 10.97 4.83
C THR A 131 -9.14 10.43 5.80
N GLU A 132 -10.41 10.37 5.41
CA GLU A 132 -11.49 9.86 6.25
C GLU A 132 -11.30 8.37 6.54
N VAL A 133 -10.82 7.61 5.55
CA VAL A 133 -10.51 6.19 5.69
C VAL A 133 -9.36 5.97 6.67
N GLN A 134 -8.28 6.76 6.61
CA GLN A 134 -7.17 6.69 7.55
C GLN A 134 -7.61 7.02 8.98
N ILE A 135 -8.50 8.01 9.18
CA ILE A 135 -9.09 8.31 10.49
C ILE A 135 -9.90 7.12 11.02
N ALA A 136 -10.72 6.49 10.16
CA ALA A 136 -11.46 5.30 10.56
C ALA A 136 -10.51 4.16 10.98
N ILE A 137 -9.41 3.94 10.24
CA ILE A 137 -8.40 2.93 10.58
C ILE A 137 -7.70 3.26 11.90
N MET A 138 -7.35 4.53 12.15
CA MET A 138 -6.79 4.97 13.44
C MET A 138 -7.74 4.64 14.60
N ILE A 139 -9.04 4.90 14.43
CA ILE A 139 -10.06 4.52 15.42
C ILE A 139 -10.10 3.01 15.62
N MET A 140 -10.04 2.21 14.54
CA MET A 140 -10.01 0.74 14.62
C MET A 140 -8.78 0.22 15.38
N TYR A 141 -7.61 0.83 15.17
CA TYR A 141 -6.41 0.53 15.95
C TYR A 141 -6.60 0.85 17.44
N LEU A 142 -7.12 2.04 17.78
CA LEU A 142 -7.36 2.40 19.18
C LEU A 142 -8.41 1.48 19.84
N MET A 143 -9.48 1.11 19.14
CA MET A 143 -10.46 0.13 19.62
C MET A 143 -9.79 -1.21 19.93
N SER A 144 -8.90 -1.68 19.06
CA SER A 144 -8.17 -2.94 19.25
C SER A 144 -7.12 -2.84 20.38
N ALA A 145 -6.53 -1.66 20.58
CA ALA A 145 -5.58 -1.41 21.67
C ALA A 145 -6.25 -1.54 23.05
N PHE A 146 -7.42 -0.94 23.22
CA PHE A 146 -8.11 -0.88 24.52
C PHE A 146 -9.06 -2.05 24.76
N GLY A 147 -9.73 -2.56 23.71
CA GLY A 147 -10.68 -3.66 23.81
C GLY A 147 -10.09 -5.05 23.47
N GLY A 148 -8.85 -5.09 22.96
CA GLY A 148 -8.25 -6.30 22.41
C GLY A 148 -8.87 -6.70 21.07
N VAL A 149 -8.22 -7.63 20.36
CA VAL A 149 -8.73 -8.16 19.08
C VAL A 149 -10.07 -8.91 19.27
N SER A 150 -10.29 -9.51 20.45
CA SER A 150 -11.55 -10.18 20.80
C SER A 150 -12.76 -9.24 20.82
N LEU A 151 -12.55 -7.92 20.93
CA LEU A 151 -13.62 -6.93 20.81
C LEU A 151 -14.40 -7.11 19.51
N TRP A 152 -13.72 -7.41 18.40
CA TRP A 152 -14.33 -7.55 17.08
C TRP A 152 -15.25 -8.77 16.96
N GLU A 153 -15.07 -9.77 17.82
CA GLU A 153 -15.92 -10.96 17.88
C GLU A 153 -17.19 -10.76 18.71
N SER A 154 -17.25 -9.68 19.50
CA SER A 154 -18.44 -9.33 20.27
C SER A 154 -19.64 -9.03 19.38
N LYS A 155 -20.84 -9.41 19.84
CA LYS A 155 -22.09 -9.13 19.14
C LYS A 155 -22.60 -7.74 19.50
N LEU A 156 -23.11 -7.02 18.50
CA LEU A 156 -23.81 -5.76 18.70
C LEU A 156 -25.15 -6.01 19.39
N PRO A 157 -25.52 -5.23 20.44
CA PRO A 157 -26.71 -5.49 21.26
C PRO A 157 -28.04 -5.49 20.49
N ILE A 158 -28.12 -4.77 19.37
CA ILE A 158 -29.37 -4.57 18.61
C ILE A 158 -29.42 -5.41 17.33
N LEU A 159 -28.28 -5.55 16.62
CA LEU A 159 -28.24 -6.22 15.32
C LEU A 159 -27.83 -7.69 15.40
N GLU A 160 -27.38 -8.18 16.56
CA GLU A 160 -26.81 -9.52 16.78
C GLU A 160 -25.63 -9.92 15.86
N MET A 161 -25.15 -9.00 15.03
CA MET A 161 -23.98 -9.18 14.17
C MET A 161 -22.68 -8.96 14.96
N LYS A 162 -21.61 -9.64 14.55
CA LYS A 162 -20.26 -9.39 15.07
C LYS A 162 -19.85 -7.95 14.75
N LEU A 163 -19.16 -7.29 15.67
CA LEU A 163 -18.64 -5.94 15.47
C LEU A 163 -17.72 -5.86 14.24
N GLN A 164 -16.97 -6.92 13.94
CA GLN A 164 -16.15 -7.07 12.73
C GLN A 164 -16.93 -6.87 11.41
N SER A 165 -18.24 -7.11 11.40
CA SER A 165 -19.06 -6.91 10.19
C SER A 165 -19.18 -5.43 9.80
N ILE A 166 -19.11 -4.49 10.75
CA ILE A 166 -19.20 -3.05 10.47
C ILE A 166 -18.07 -2.59 9.53
N PRO A 167 -16.77 -2.77 9.86
CA PRO A 167 -15.70 -2.34 8.97
C PRO A 167 -15.71 -3.09 7.64
N ILE A 168 -16.10 -4.38 7.61
CA ILE A 168 -16.23 -5.12 6.33
C ILE A 168 -17.28 -4.47 5.43
N LEU A 169 -18.46 -4.17 5.96
CA LEU A 169 -19.52 -3.48 5.20
C LEU A 169 -19.09 -2.09 4.76
N GLY A 170 -18.37 -1.35 5.61
CA GLY A 170 -17.78 -0.06 5.28
C GLY A 170 -16.78 -0.16 4.12
N ILE A 171 -15.89 -1.14 4.16
CA ILE A 171 -14.91 -1.41 3.09
C ILE A 171 -15.62 -1.76 1.78
N ILE A 172 -16.64 -2.62 1.81
CA ILE A 172 -17.41 -2.98 0.61
C ILE A 172 -18.11 -1.75 0.04
N GLY A 173 -18.84 -1.01 0.87
CA GLY A 173 -19.58 0.18 0.44
C GLY A 173 -18.65 1.26 -0.12
N GLY A 174 -17.54 1.53 0.59
CA GLY A 174 -16.51 2.46 0.15
C GLY A 174 -15.85 2.03 -1.16
N ALA A 175 -15.47 0.76 -1.28
CA ALA A 175 -14.88 0.23 -2.51
C ALA A 175 -15.85 0.31 -3.70
N LEU A 176 -17.14 0.00 -3.52
CA LEU A 176 -18.14 0.13 -4.57
C LEU A 176 -18.33 1.59 -5.00
N TYR A 177 -18.42 2.51 -4.03
CA TYR A 177 -18.55 3.94 -4.29
C TYR A 177 -17.33 4.50 -5.02
N SER A 178 -16.12 4.23 -4.52
CA SER A 178 -14.87 4.70 -5.13
C SER A 178 -14.65 4.07 -6.51
N CYS A 179 -14.86 2.76 -6.68
CA CYS A 179 -14.83 2.11 -7.99
C CYS A 179 -15.76 2.79 -8.98
N PHE A 180 -17.02 3.03 -8.60
CA PHE A 180 -17.99 3.67 -9.48
C PHE A 180 -17.48 5.03 -9.97
N ASN A 181 -16.99 5.88 -9.05
CA ASN A 181 -16.47 7.20 -9.40
C ASN A 181 -15.20 7.12 -10.27
N TYR A 182 -14.24 6.26 -9.92
CA TYR A 182 -13.01 6.09 -10.70
C TYR A 182 -13.30 5.55 -12.10
N PHE A 183 -14.12 4.51 -12.22
CA PHE A 183 -14.42 3.90 -13.53
C PHE A 183 -15.28 4.80 -14.41
N GLN A 184 -16.15 5.64 -13.85
CA GLN A 184 -16.81 6.68 -14.64
C GLN A 184 -15.80 7.60 -15.32
N VAL A 185 -14.78 8.06 -14.59
CA VAL A 185 -13.73 8.93 -15.15
C VAL A 185 -12.80 8.17 -16.08
N ILE A 186 -12.40 6.94 -15.77
CA ILE A 186 -11.55 6.11 -16.63
C ILE A 186 -12.21 5.84 -18.00
N LEU A 187 -13.52 5.61 -18.03
CA LEU A 187 -14.22 5.26 -19.27
C LEU A 187 -14.65 6.48 -20.10
N SER A 188 -14.78 7.66 -19.51
CA SER A 188 -15.32 8.85 -20.19
C SER A 188 -14.40 10.07 -20.19
N GLY A 189 -13.34 10.07 -19.39
CA GLY A 189 -12.52 11.24 -19.10
C GLY A 189 -11.14 11.28 -19.76
N GLY A 190 -10.88 10.45 -20.77
CA GLY A 190 -9.56 10.39 -21.43
C GLY A 190 -9.19 11.68 -22.14
N VAL A 191 -7.99 12.22 -21.85
CA VAL A 191 -7.49 13.48 -22.42
C VAL A 191 -6.57 13.31 -23.64
N GLY A 192 -6.18 12.07 -23.95
CA GLY A 192 -5.37 11.74 -25.11
C GLY A 192 -6.15 11.74 -26.43
N LYS A 193 -5.47 11.43 -27.53
CA LYS A 193 -6.10 11.34 -28.86
C LYS A 193 -7.29 10.37 -28.83
N ASN A 194 -8.43 10.80 -29.36
CA ASN A 194 -9.67 10.00 -29.40
C ASN A 194 -10.18 9.55 -28.01
N GLY A 195 -9.90 10.32 -26.94
CA GLY A 195 -10.32 9.96 -25.58
C GLY A 195 -9.46 8.88 -24.94
N SER A 196 -8.22 8.73 -25.40
CA SER A 196 -7.24 7.79 -24.84
C SER A 196 -6.54 8.37 -23.59
N THR A 197 -5.58 7.62 -23.04
CA THR A 197 -4.76 8.04 -21.88
C THR A 197 -3.81 9.19 -22.22
N VAL A 198 -3.13 9.77 -21.23
CA VAL A 198 -2.13 10.84 -21.46
C VAL A 198 -0.96 10.42 -22.37
N ALA A 199 -0.73 9.11 -22.54
CA ALA A 199 0.29 8.55 -23.42
C ALA A 199 -0.29 8.03 -24.76
N ASP A 200 -1.50 8.42 -25.13
CA ASP A 200 -2.22 7.95 -26.33
C ASP A 200 -2.49 6.43 -26.39
N THR A 201 -2.40 5.73 -25.26
CA THR A 201 -2.73 4.29 -25.14
C THR A 201 -4.18 4.06 -24.70
N SER A 202 -4.71 2.84 -24.86
CA SER A 202 -6.04 2.45 -24.38
C SER A 202 -6.24 2.78 -22.90
N VAL A 203 -7.40 3.37 -22.56
CA VAL A 203 -7.79 3.66 -21.17
C VAL A 203 -7.90 2.40 -20.32
N LEU A 204 -8.03 1.22 -20.92
CA LEU A 204 -8.06 -0.06 -20.20
C LEU A 204 -6.68 -0.70 -20.01
N SER A 205 -5.62 -0.13 -20.60
CA SER A 205 -4.29 -0.74 -20.57
C SER A 205 -3.73 -0.96 -19.15
N PRO A 206 -3.87 -0.02 -18.19
CA PRO A 206 -3.36 -0.26 -16.83
C PRO A 206 -4.14 -1.35 -16.08
N GLY A 207 -5.41 -1.59 -16.47
CA GLY A 207 -6.25 -2.64 -15.90
C GLY A 207 -5.68 -4.04 -16.09
N LEU A 208 -4.92 -4.26 -17.17
CA LEU A 208 -4.29 -5.55 -17.43
C LEU A 208 -3.21 -5.87 -16.38
N HIS A 209 -2.40 -4.89 -15.97
CA HIS A 209 -1.34 -5.09 -14.99
C HIS A 209 -1.90 -5.48 -13.62
N ILE A 210 -2.82 -4.68 -13.09
CA ILE A 210 -3.41 -4.96 -11.78
C ILE A 210 -4.30 -6.22 -11.80
N GLY A 211 -5.02 -6.43 -12.91
CA GLY A 211 -5.83 -7.62 -13.12
C GLY A 211 -4.99 -8.90 -13.14
N LEU A 212 -3.83 -8.88 -13.78
CA LEU A 212 -2.91 -10.02 -13.80
C LEU A 212 -2.35 -10.31 -12.38
N ILE A 213 -1.92 -9.28 -11.65
CA ILE A 213 -1.39 -9.45 -10.27
C ILE A 213 -2.46 -10.03 -9.35
N LEU A 214 -3.65 -9.43 -9.31
CA LEU A 214 -4.75 -9.88 -8.45
C LEU A 214 -5.24 -11.28 -8.85
N THR A 215 -5.27 -11.58 -10.14
CA THR A 215 -5.64 -12.93 -10.64
C THR A 215 -4.63 -13.98 -10.19
N MET A 216 -3.33 -13.71 -10.34
CA MET A 216 -2.29 -14.62 -9.83
C MET A 216 -2.40 -14.76 -8.31
N ALA A 217 -2.54 -13.65 -7.57
CA ALA A 217 -2.71 -13.66 -6.13
C ALA A 217 -3.93 -14.51 -5.71
N PHE A 218 -5.04 -14.43 -6.43
CA PHE A 218 -6.22 -15.22 -6.13
C PHE A 218 -6.05 -16.70 -6.48
N ILE A 219 -5.46 -17.01 -7.65
CA ILE A 219 -5.20 -18.40 -8.06
C ILE A 219 -4.24 -19.06 -7.07
N ILE A 220 -3.16 -18.37 -6.69
CA ILE A 220 -2.18 -18.91 -5.76
C ILE A 220 -2.80 -19.16 -4.39
N PHE A 221 -3.63 -18.24 -3.90
CA PHE A 221 -4.43 -18.48 -2.69
C PHE A 221 -5.31 -19.73 -2.84
N LYS A 222 -6.10 -19.85 -3.91
CA LYS A 222 -7.11 -20.91 -4.04
C LYS A 222 -6.57 -22.28 -4.41
N LYS A 223 -5.40 -22.37 -5.04
CA LYS A 223 -4.80 -23.62 -5.50
C LYS A 223 -3.63 -24.11 -4.66
N SER A 224 -3.21 -23.35 -3.65
CA SER A 224 -2.10 -23.78 -2.78
C SER A 224 -2.45 -25.09 -2.05
N SER A 225 -1.59 -26.09 -2.22
CA SER A 225 -1.70 -27.37 -1.51
C SER A 225 -1.23 -27.24 -0.05
N SER A 226 -0.33 -26.30 0.22
CA SER A 226 0.19 -26.03 1.56
C SER A 226 -0.62 -25.01 2.36
N GLN A 227 -1.75 -24.52 1.85
CA GLN A 227 -2.54 -23.44 2.46
C GLN A 227 -1.68 -22.19 2.74
N LEU A 228 -0.87 -21.81 1.75
CA LEU A 228 0.17 -20.78 1.87
C LEU A 228 -0.38 -19.46 2.43
N PHE A 229 -1.52 -19.01 1.91
CA PHE A 229 -2.14 -17.76 2.36
C PHE A 229 -2.70 -17.89 3.77
N GLU A 230 -3.36 -19.00 4.11
CA GLU A 230 -3.97 -19.20 5.42
C GLU A 230 -2.94 -19.32 6.55
N LEU A 231 -1.77 -19.90 6.25
CA LEU A 231 -0.69 -20.06 7.22
C LEU A 231 0.24 -18.85 7.32
N HIS A 232 0.44 -18.13 6.21
CA HIS A 232 1.39 -17.01 6.12
C HIS A 232 0.78 -15.75 5.47
N PRO A 233 -0.40 -15.27 5.92
CA PRO A 233 -1.13 -14.23 5.20
C PRO A 233 -0.42 -12.87 5.21
N CYS A 234 0.27 -12.50 6.29
CA CYS A 234 1.01 -11.24 6.35
C CYS A 234 2.15 -11.20 5.33
N LEU A 235 2.96 -12.26 5.29
CA LEU A 235 4.05 -12.39 4.31
C LEU A 235 3.50 -12.38 2.87
N TYR A 236 2.36 -13.04 2.66
CA TYR A 236 1.68 -13.06 1.37
C TYR A 236 1.22 -11.68 0.91
N ILE A 237 0.47 -10.96 1.77
CA ILE A 237 -0.05 -9.63 1.47
C ILE A 237 1.10 -8.64 1.26
N ILE A 238 2.16 -8.70 2.07
CA ILE A 238 3.35 -7.85 1.87
C ILE A 238 4.00 -8.15 0.53
N THR A 239 4.21 -9.42 0.18
CA THR A 239 4.87 -9.80 -1.08
C THR A 239 4.13 -9.25 -2.30
N PHE A 240 2.83 -9.56 -2.43
CA PHE A 240 2.03 -9.05 -3.55
C PHE A 240 1.77 -7.56 -3.45
N GLY A 241 1.68 -7.02 -2.23
CA GLY A 241 1.53 -5.59 -2.00
C GLY A 241 2.73 -4.78 -2.50
N LEU A 242 3.96 -5.26 -2.31
CA LEU A 242 5.16 -4.62 -2.87
C LEU A 242 5.18 -4.68 -4.41
N VAL A 243 4.67 -5.75 -5.01
CA VAL A 243 4.49 -5.85 -6.46
C VAL A 243 3.48 -4.80 -6.94
N ILE A 244 2.32 -4.69 -6.29
CA ILE A 244 1.32 -3.67 -6.62
C ILE A 244 1.90 -2.26 -6.42
N ALA A 245 2.61 -2.00 -5.33
CA ALA A 245 3.25 -0.72 -5.06
C ALA A 245 4.24 -0.32 -6.16
N LYS A 246 5.09 -1.27 -6.62
CA LYS A 246 6.00 -1.00 -7.74
C LYS A 246 5.25 -0.63 -9.01
N ILE A 247 4.21 -1.38 -9.37
CA ILE A 247 3.44 -1.10 -10.59
C ILE A 247 2.66 0.22 -10.47
N SER A 248 2.11 0.55 -9.29
CA SER A 248 1.52 1.86 -9.01
C SER A 248 2.54 2.99 -9.21
N ASN A 249 3.77 2.84 -8.71
CA ASN A 249 4.82 3.84 -8.89
C ASN A 249 5.21 3.99 -10.37
N LYS A 250 5.23 2.89 -11.13
CA LYS A 250 5.42 2.95 -12.59
C LYS A 250 4.29 3.70 -13.29
N LEU A 251 3.04 3.54 -12.83
CA LEU A 251 1.89 4.25 -13.37
C LEU A 251 1.93 5.75 -13.06
N VAL A 252 2.36 6.13 -11.85
CA VAL A 252 2.64 7.53 -11.48
C VAL A 252 3.68 8.12 -12.45
N VAL A 253 4.84 7.46 -12.61
CA VAL A 253 5.88 7.92 -13.53
C VAL A 253 5.35 8.03 -14.95
N ALA A 254 4.63 7.02 -15.44
CA ALA A 254 4.06 6.99 -16.79
C ALA A 254 3.12 8.17 -17.05
N HIS A 255 2.32 8.57 -16.06
CA HIS A 255 1.49 9.77 -16.15
C HIS A 255 2.35 11.03 -16.27
N MET A 256 3.33 11.19 -15.39
CA MET A 256 4.17 12.39 -15.31
C MET A 256 5.02 12.57 -16.58
N THR A 257 5.52 11.47 -17.14
CA THR A 257 6.32 11.46 -18.37
C THR A 257 5.50 11.31 -19.64
N LYS A 258 4.18 11.13 -19.53
CA LYS A 258 3.27 10.85 -20.65
C LYS A 258 3.74 9.69 -21.52
N SER A 259 4.25 8.64 -20.88
CA SER A 259 4.81 7.46 -21.53
C SER A 259 3.92 6.24 -21.34
N GLU A 260 4.03 5.29 -22.25
CA GLU A 260 3.28 4.04 -22.18
C GLU A 260 3.68 3.19 -20.97
N LEU A 261 2.71 2.51 -20.35
CA LEU A 261 2.97 1.53 -19.30
C LEU A 261 3.17 0.13 -19.91
N HIS A 262 4.42 -0.29 -20.10
CA HIS A 262 4.72 -1.62 -20.62
C HIS A 262 4.37 -2.74 -19.63
N LEU A 263 3.80 -3.85 -20.13
CA LEU A 263 3.42 -5.02 -19.33
C LEU A 263 4.62 -5.85 -18.88
N GLN A 264 5.66 -5.94 -19.71
CA GLN A 264 6.88 -6.67 -19.39
C GLN A 264 7.61 -5.96 -18.25
N ASP A 265 7.63 -6.60 -17.09
CA ASP A 265 8.22 -6.02 -15.89
C ASP A 265 8.76 -7.09 -14.94
N THR A 266 9.89 -6.78 -14.29
CA THR A 266 10.55 -7.66 -13.32
C THR A 266 9.70 -7.91 -12.06
N ALA A 267 8.70 -7.07 -11.78
CA ALA A 267 7.79 -7.23 -10.65
C ALA A 267 7.00 -8.54 -10.71
N PHE A 268 6.76 -9.06 -11.92
CA PHE A 268 6.02 -10.30 -12.14
C PHE A 268 6.86 -11.56 -11.88
N ILE A 269 8.19 -11.46 -11.70
CA ILE A 269 9.06 -12.63 -11.49
C ILE A 269 8.67 -13.35 -10.18
N GLY A 270 8.51 -12.63 -9.06
CA GLY A 270 8.15 -13.23 -7.78
C GLY A 270 6.81 -14.00 -7.82
N PRO A 271 5.70 -13.34 -8.16
CA PRO A 271 4.41 -14.01 -8.37
C PRO A 271 4.45 -15.13 -9.43
N GLY A 272 5.22 -14.94 -10.51
CA GLY A 272 5.39 -15.92 -11.57
C GLY A 272 6.08 -17.20 -11.08
N LEU A 273 7.08 -17.09 -10.21
CA LEU A 273 7.72 -18.24 -9.58
C LEU A 273 6.75 -19.03 -8.69
N LEU A 274 5.91 -18.34 -7.91
CA LEU A 274 4.87 -18.98 -7.10
C LEU A 274 3.84 -19.71 -7.98
N PHE A 275 3.35 -19.03 -9.02
CA PHE A 275 2.37 -19.59 -9.95
C PHE A 275 2.94 -20.83 -10.67
N LEU A 276 4.18 -20.75 -11.16
CA LEU A 276 4.85 -21.85 -11.85
C LEU A 276 5.13 -23.02 -10.91
N ASN A 277 5.54 -22.74 -9.66
CA ASN A 277 5.76 -23.78 -8.66
C ASN A 277 4.47 -24.57 -8.39
N GLN A 278 3.33 -23.88 -8.24
CA GLN A 278 2.03 -24.55 -8.10
C GLN A 278 1.61 -25.33 -9.35
N TYR A 279 1.90 -24.81 -10.54
CA TYR A 279 1.63 -25.53 -11.79
C TYR A 279 2.36 -26.89 -11.85
N PHE A 280 3.58 -26.95 -11.31
CA PHE A 280 4.36 -28.19 -11.15
C PHE A 280 4.09 -28.90 -9.82
N ASN A 281 2.87 -28.77 -9.29
CA ASN A 281 2.40 -29.46 -8.09
C ASN A 281 3.25 -29.15 -6.82
N SER A 282 3.71 -27.91 -6.69
CA SER A 282 4.50 -27.39 -5.57
C SER A 282 5.78 -28.19 -5.34
N PHE A 283 6.60 -28.38 -6.40
CA PHE A 283 7.86 -29.12 -6.33
C PHE A 283 8.83 -28.57 -5.27
N ILE A 284 8.85 -27.25 -5.09
CA ILE A 284 9.54 -26.56 -4.00
C ILE A 284 8.51 -26.15 -2.95
N ASP A 285 8.89 -26.16 -1.67
CA ASP A 285 8.05 -25.64 -0.59
C ASP A 285 7.56 -24.21 -0.91
N GLU A 286 6.24 -24.03 -1.01
CA GLU A 286 5.60 -22.76 -1.35
C GLU A 286 6.00 -21.64 -0.38
N TYR A 287 6.29 -21.95 0.88
CA TYR A 287 6.74 -20.98 1.88
C TYR A 287 8.13 -20.42 1.57
N ILE A 288 9.05 -21.28 1.11
CA ILE A 288 10.39 -20.86 0.69
C ILE A 288 10.29 -19.99 -0.57
N VAL A 289 9.48 -20.41 -1.54
CA VAL A 289 9.26 -19.64 -2.77
C VAL A 289 8.63 -18.28 -2.45
N LEU A 290 7.74 -18.20 -1.46
CA LEU A 290 7.14 -16.95 -1.02
C LEU A 290 8.18 -15.98 -0.42
N TRP A 291 9.11 -16.47 0.40
CA TRP A 291 10.23 -15.64 0.89
C TRP A 291 11.16 -15.15 -0.22
N ILE A 292 11.45 -16.02 -1.20
CA ILE A 292 12.22 -15.63 -2.39
C ILE A 292 11.47 -14.55 -3.16
N ALA A 293 10.17 -14.73 -3.39
CA ALA A 293 9.32 -13.75 -4.06
C ALA A 293 9.31 -12.40 -3.31
N LEU A 294 9.18 -12.41 -1.97
CA LEU A 294 9.28 -11.19 -1.16
C LEU A 294 10.61 -10.46 -1.40
N LEU A 295 11.72 -11.19 -1.29
CA LEU A 295 13.06 -10.61 -1.43
C LEU A 295 13.25 -10.00 -2.83
N LEU A 296 12.81 -10.71 -3.87
CA LEU A 296 12.85 -10.21 -5.25
C LEU A 296 12.01 -8.94 -5.40
N SER A 297 10.76 -8.95 -4.91
CA SER A 297 9.87 -7.79 -4.97
C SER A 297 10.42 -6.58 -4.21
N LEU A 298 11.03 -6.80 -3.04
CA LEU A 298 11.64 -5.73 -2.24
C LEU A 298 12.86 -5.12 -2.93
N VAL A 299 13.78 -5.95 -3.43
CA VAL A 299 14.98 -5.49 -4.13
C VAL A 299 14.60 -4.75 -5.41
N ASP A 300 13.65 -5.28 -6.16
CA ASP A 300 13.17 -4.73 -7.42
C ASP A 300 12.47 -3.36 -7.23
N LEU A 301 11.58 -3.25 -6.22
CA LEU A 301 10.98 -1.97 -5.84
C LEU A 301 12.03 -0.95 -5.39
N THR A 302 12.93 -1.34 -4.49
CA THR A 302 13.96 -0.44 -3.95
C THR A 302 14.88 0.07 -5.05
N ARG A 303 15.32 -0.84 -5.95
CA ARG A 303 16.15 -0.49 -7.11
C ARG A 303 15.41 0.46 -8.04
N TYR A 304 14.13 0.17 -8.34
CA TYR A 304 13.32 1.01 -9.20
C TYR A 304 13.15 2.42 -8.62
N CYS A 305 12.67 2.55 -7.37
CA CYS A 305 12.44 3.84 -6.73
C CYS A 305 13.74 4.65 -6.62
N THR A 306 14.84 4.02 -6.16
CA THR A 306 16.14 4.71 -6.05
C THR A 306 16.64 5.17 -7.42
N GLY A 307 16.57 4.31 -8.44
CA GLY A 307 17.01 4.63 -9.79
C GLY A 307 16.25 5.81 -10.40
N VAL A 308 14.92 5.77 -10.34
CA VAL A 308 14.07 6.84 -10.90
C VAL A 308 14.26 8.15 -10.13
N CYS A 309 14.30 8.10 -8.80
CA CYS A 309 14.53 9.31 -7.99
C CYS A 309 15.86 9.98 -8.35
N LEU A 310 16.94 9.20 -8.48
CA LEU A 310 18.26 9.73 -8.85
C LEU A 310 18.29 10.26 -10.28
N GLN A 311 17.63 9.59 -11.23
CA GLN A 311 17.55 10.05 -12.63
C GLN A 311 16.79 11.37 -12.75
N ILE A 312 15.63 11.50 -12.10
CA ILE A 312 14.85 12.74 -12.11
C ILE A 312 15.62 13.85 -11.38
N ALA A 313 16.21 13.55 -10.22
CA ALA A 313 17.03 14.51 -9.47
C ALA A 313 18.20 15.03 -10.33
N ALA A 314 18.91 14.15 -11.04
CA ALA A 314 20.00 14.52 -11.94
C ALA A 314 19.50 15.37 -13.12
N HIS A 315 18.36 15.01 -13.72
CA HIS A 315 17.76 15.77 -14.82
C HIS A 315 17.33 17.18 -14.39
N LEU A 316 16.69 17.30 -13.23
CA LEU A 316 16.22 18.57 -12.67
C LEU A 316 17.32 19.36 -11.96
N ARG A 317 18.51 18.78 -11.78
CA ARG A 317 19.65 19.34 -11.02
C ARG A 317 19.28 19.73 -9.58
N ILE A 318 18.52 18.86 -8.92
CA ILE A 318 18.13 19.00 -7.51
C ILE A 318 18.71 17.86 -6.68
N HIS A 319 18.80 18.07 -5.37
CA HIS A 319 19.16 17.02 -4.42
C HIS A 319 17.88 16.44 -3.80
N VAL A 320 17.78 15.12 -3.74
CA VAL A 320 16.55 14.42 -3.27
C VAL A 320 16.13 14.87 -1.86
N PHE A 321 17.09 15.08 -0.95
CA PHE A 321 16.83 15.41 0.45
C PHE A 321 17.30 16.81 0.86
N SER A 322 17.49 17.74 -0.08
CA SER A 322 17.93 19.10 0.23
C SER A 322 17.23 20.13 -0.63
N ILE A 323 16.75 21.19 0.01
CA ILE A 323 16.21 22.38 -0.65
C ILE A 323 17.33 23.40 -0.80
N SER A 324 17.58 23.87 -2.02
CA SER A 324 18.52 24.96 -2.25
C SER A 324 17.95 26.27 -1.70
N PRO A 325 18.69 27.02 -0.86
CA PRO A 325 18.26 28.34 -0.41
C PRO A 325 18.05 29.26 -1.61
N GLN A 326 16.87 29.88 -1.70
CA GLN A 326 16.62 30.93 -2.68
C GLN A 326 17.50 32.14 -2.34
N VAL A 327 18.37 32.55 -3.27
CA VAL A 327 19.06 33.84 -3.17
C VAL A 327 17.97 34.91 -3.26
N THR A 328 17.75 35.61 -2.16
CA THR A 328 16.82 36.75 -2.13
C THR A 328 17.35 37.78 -3.11
N ALA A 329 16.71 37.92 -4.27
CA ALA A 329 16.98 39.06 -5.14
C ALA A 329 16.75 40.33 -4.29
N PRO A 330 17.71 41.27 -4.23
CA PRO A 330 17.52 42.47 -3.44
C PRO A 330 16.24 43.14 -3.93
N LYS A 331 15.33 43.41 -2.99
CA LYS A 331 14.17 44.28 -3.25
C LYS A 331 14.73 45.51 -3.96
N LYS A 332 14.34 45.73 -5.21
CA LYS A 332 14.51 47.05 -5.81
C LYS A 332 13.83 48.00 -4.84
N LEU A 333 14.62 48.78 -4.10
CA LEU A 333 14.13 50.03 -3.57
C LEU A 333 13.61 50.76 -4.82
N CYS A 334 12.29 50.90 -4.92
CA CYS A 334 11.75 51.95 -5.78
C CYS A 334 12.23 53.25 -5.16
N ASP A 335 13.31 53.77 -5.73
CA ASP A 335 13.66 55.18 -5.60
C ASP A 335 12.60 56.01 -6.33
N GLN A 336 12.14 57.04 -5.61
CA GLN A 336 11.38 58.24 -6.02
C GLN A 336 9.87 58.14 -6.16
#